data_AF-A0A966K2E3-F1
#
_entry.id   AF-A0A966K2E3-F1
#
_cell.length_a   1.000
_cell.length_b   1.000
_cell.length_c   1.000
_cell.angle_alpha   90.00
_cell.angle_beta   90.00
_cell.angle_gamma   90.00
#
_symmetry.space_group_name_H-M   'P 1'
#
loop_
_entity.id
_entity.type
_entity.pdbx_description
1 polymer ?
#
loop_
_entity_poly.entity_id
_entity_poly.type
_entity_poly.pdbx_seq_one_letter_code
_entity_poly.pdbx_strand_id
1 'polypeptide(L)'
;MFGFFAWLIASGLVIGSIVANGGPGGGGSATVRRFFNPEKYHIVIFDQRGCGRSKPHGCLEKNTTWDLVEDIETLKKILGFNKWLVFGGSWGSTLSLAYSQTYPSSVSEMVLRGIFMLRKKELDWFYQEGASNIFPEAWEKFLEPIDENQRDDLMSAYHKIFKSDNEEKKLAAAIAWSRWEGSTSSLSYNPDMADSFSNPHFALAFALIENHYFVNKGFLEHENQLIESGIDIIRNIPTTIVQGRYDIVCPMTTAWELSKNWPEAKLIVAPSSGHTAFEKEITSELIKATNGYA
;
A
#
# COMPACT_ATOMS: atom_id res chain seq x y z
N MET A 1 8.45 24.06 -2.64
CA MET A 1 6.97 24.02 -2.58
C MET A 1 6.58 22.56 -2.80
N PHE A 2 6.02 21.90 -1.80
CA PHE A 2 5.53 20.52 -1.95
C PHE A 2 4.32 20.53 -2.89
N GLY A 3 4.34 19.73 -3.94
CA GLY A 3 3.25 19.64 -4.90
C GLY A 3 2.82 18.18 -5.04
N PHE A 4 1.68 17.83 -4.46
CA PHE A 4 1.07 16.52 -4.71
C PHE A 4 0.26 16.59 -6.00
N PHE A 5 0.48 15.61 -6.87
CA PHE A 5 -0.20 15.53 -8.15
C PHE A 5 -1.38 14.57 -8.00
N ALA A 6 -2.58 15.13 -7.85
CA ALA A 6 -3.81 14.38 -8.11
C ALA A 6 -4.03 14.34 -9.62
N TRP A 7 -4.21 13.16 -10.19
CA TRP A 7 -4.44 13.00 -11.61
C TRP A 7 -5.58 12.04 -11.88
N LEU A 8 -6.32 12.33 -12.94
CA LEU A 8 -7.51 11.58 -13.33
C LEU A 8 -8.68 11.76 -12.35
N ILE A 9 -9.49 12.75 -12.71
CA ILE A 9 -10.88 12.94 -12.32
C ILE A 9 -11.69 12.29 -13.44
N ALA A 10 -12.12 11.04 -13.28
CA ALA A 10 -13.06 10.44 -14.23
C ALA A 10 -14.48 10.92 -13.88
N SER A 11 -15.11 11.67 -14.79
CA SER A 11 -16.43 12.25 -14.60
C SER A 11 -17.54 11.31 -15.06
N GLY A 12 -18.21 10.69 -14.08
CA GLY A 12 -19.55 10.11 -14.16
C GLY A 12 -20.19 10.22 -12.76
N LEU A 13 -21.24 11.02 -12.63
CA LEU A 13 -21.80 11.51 -11.36
C LEU A 13 -22.40 10.41 -10.45
N VAL A 14 -22.09 10.45 -9.14
CA VAL A 14 -22.95 10.63 -7.93
C VAL A 14 -22.09 10.33 -6.68
N ILE A 15 -21.26 9.27 -6.73
CA ILE A 15 -20.46 8.81 -5.57
C ILE A 15 -19.00 9.21 -5.73
N GLY A 16 -18.50 10.02 -4.78
CA GLY A 16 -17.06 10.31 -4.70
C GLY A 16 -16.30 9.06 -4.25
N SER A 17 -15.12 8.83 -4.83
CA SER A 17 -14.21 7.78 -4.38
C SER A 17 -12.76 8.21 -4.49
N ILE A 18 -11.93 7.72 -3.57
CA ILE A 18 -10.48 7.95 -3.54
C ILE A 18 -9.74 6.61 -3.55
N VAL A 19 -8.70 6.51 -4.36
CA VAL A 19 -7.82 5.34 -4.42
C VAL A 19 -6.49 5.65 -3.73
N ALA A 20 -6.24 5.03 -2.59
CA ALA A 20 -4.95 5.02 -1.92
C ALA A 20 -4.06 3.92 -2.53
N ASN A 21 -3.04 4.32 -3.31
CA ASN A 21 -2.07 3.39 -3.88
C ASN A 21 -1.19 2.72 -2.81
N GLY A 22 -0.61 1.56 -3.16
CA GLY A 22 0.28 0.78 -2.30
C GLY A 22 1.74 1.25 -2.32
N GLY A 23 2.61 0.39 -1.76
CA GLY A 23 4.02 0.65 -1.47
C GLY A 23 4.26 0.71 0.04
N PRO A 24 4.52 1.89 0.66
CA PRO A 24 4.32 3.23 0.10
C PRO A 24 5.31 3.61 -1.01
N GLY A 25 4.94 4.61 -1.80
CA GLY A 25 5.79 5.11 -2.88
C GLY A 25 5.53 4.48 -4.27
N GLY A 26 4.49 3.65 -4.43
CA GLY A 26 4.18 2.99 -5.70
C GLY A 26 3.60 3.90 -6.80
N GLY A 27 2.97 5.01 -6.43
CA GLY A 27 2.23 5.87 -7.37
C GLY A 27 0.90 5.28 -7.85
N GLY A 28 0.03 6.14 -8.35
CA GLY A 28 -1.28 5.79 -8.88
C GLY A 28 -1.19 5.23 -10.31
N SER A 29 -2.01 4.22 -10.60
CA SER A 29 -2.10 3.62 -11.95
C SER A 29 -3.47 3.86 -12.57
N ALA A 30 -3.52 4.19 -13.85
CA ALA A 30 -4.80 4.32 -14.58
C ALA A 30 -5.59 3.00 -14.61
N THR A 31 -4.94 1.84 -14.43
CA THR A 31 -5.61 0.54 -14.46
C THR A 31 -6.58 0.35 -13.29
N VAL A 32 -6.32 0.95 -12.13
CA VAL A 32 -7.18 0.78 -10.94
C VAL A 32 -8.56 1.41 -11.11
N ARG A 33 -8.73 2.35 -12.06
CA ARG A 33 -10.06 2.89 -12.40
C ARG A 33 -11.04 1.81 -12.88
N ARG A 34 -10.51 0.68 -13.39
CA ARG A 34 -11.30 -0.45 -13.90
C ARG A 34 -11.98 -1.26 -12.81
N PHE A 35 -11.68 -1.00 -11.54
CA PHE A 35 -12.42 -1.60 -10.42
C PHE A 35 -13.76 -0.91 -10.18
N PHE A 36 -14.04 0.24 -10.80
CA PHE A 36 -15.23 1.03 -10.54
C PHE A 36 -16.12 1.11 -11.78
N ASN A 37 -17.43 1.21 -11.56
CA ASN A 37 -18.36 1.55 -12.63
C ASN A 37 -18.22 3.06 -12.95
N PRO A 38 -17.76 3.42 -14.17
CA PRO A 38 -17.52 4.82 -14.54
C PRO A 38 -18.82 5.65 -14.69
N GLU A 39 -19.99 5.02 -14.72
CA GLU A 39 -21.28 5.72 -14.75
C GLU A 39 -21.77 6.12 -13.35
N LYS A 40 -21.17 5.58 -12.28
CA LYS A 40 -21.61 5.75 -10.89
C LYS A 40 -20.62 6.51 -10.02
N TYR A 41 -19.33 6.31 -10.30
CA TYR A 41 -18.25 6.84 -9.47
C TYR A 41 -17.54 8.01 -10.11
N HIS A 42 -17.32 9.04 -9.30
CA HIS A 42 -16.24 9.99 -9.50
C HIS A 42 -14.97 9.40 -8.88
N ILE A 43 -14.09 8.90 -9.74
CA ILE A 43 -12.88 8.18 -9.32
C ILE A 43 -11.72 9.17 -9.21
N VAL A 44 -11.21 9.35 -7.99
CA VAL A 44 -10.03 10.16 -7.72
C VAL A 44 -8.84 9.23 -7.50
N ILE A 45 -7.82 9.39 -8.36
CA ILE A 45 -6.53 8.74 -8.20
C ILE A 45 -5.51 9.85 -7.91
N PHE A 46 -4.64 9.62 -6.96
CA PHE A 46 -3.60 10.59 -6.65
C PHE A 46 -2.29 9.88 -6.38
N ASP A 47 -1.21 10.62 -6.60
CA ASP A 47 0.11 10.19 -6.20
C ASP A 47 0.45 10.74 -4.84
N GLN A 48 0.70 9.83 -3.91
CA GLN A 48 1.22 10.15 -2.59
C GLN A 48 2.56 10.89 -2.67
N ARG A 49 2.95 11.55 -1.58
CA ARG A 49 4.15 12.38 -1.52
C ARG A 49 5.38 11.63 -2.03
N GLY A 50 6.13 12.27 -2.92
CA GLY A 50 7.42 11.76 -3.41
C GLY A 50 7.37 10.68 -4.50
N CYS A 51 6.20 10.14 -4.87
CA CYS A 51 6.11 9.07 -5.87
C CYS A 51 5.42 9.49 -7.18
N GLY A 52 5.60 8.67 -8.21
CA GLY A 52 5.13 8.87 -9.58
C GLY A 52 5.35 10.29 -10.13
N ARG A 53 4.28 11.08 -10.39
CA ARG A 53 4.38 12.48 -10.88
C ARG A 53 4.27 13.52 -9.75
N SER A 54 4.06 13.12 -8.48
CA SER A 54 4.17 14.06 -7.34
C SER A 54 5.61 14.58 -7.19
N LYS A 55 5.75 15.84 -6.76
CA LYS A 55 7.05 16.53 -6.66
C LYS A 55 7.31 17.07 -5.25
N PRO A 56 8.57 17.01 -4.75
CA PRO A 56 9.76 16.49 -5.42
C PRO A 56 9.80 14.95 -5.43
N HIS A 57 10.33 14.34 -6.50
CA HIS A 57 10.44 12.89 -6.62
C HIS A 57 11.42 12.30 -5.58
N GLY A 58 11.06 11.19 -4.94
CA GLY A 58 11.85 10.55 -3.87
C GLY A 58 11.94 11.36 -2.57
N CYS A 59 11.14 12.42 -2.41
CA CYS A 59 11.24 13.29 -1.25
C CYS A 59 10.68 12.64 0.01
N LEU A 60 11.46 12.69 1.10
CA LEU A 60 11.10 12.16 2.43
C LEU A 60 10.72 13.26 3.43
N GLU A 61 10.96 14.53 3.10
CA GLU A 61 10.60 15.64 3.97
C GLU A 61 9.07 15.81 4.00
N LYS A 62 8.50 15.90 5.21
CA LYS A 62 7.04 15.93 5.42
C LYS A 62 6.35 14.79 4.67
N ASN A 63 6.91 13.59 4.74
CA ASN A 63 6.35 12.41 4.08
C ASN A 63 6.05 11.35 5.15
N THR A 64 5.00 11.61 5.93
CA THR A 64 4.53 10.73 7.00
C THR A 64 3.11 10.24 6.72
N THR A 65 2.66 9.22 7.46
CA THR A 65 1.27 8.74 7.40
C THR A 65 0.28 9.87 7.62
N TRP A 66 0.54 10.74 8.59
CA TRP A 66 -0.37 11.83 8.95
C TRP A 66 -0.36 12.96 7.91
N ASP A 67 0.78 13.24 7.31
CA ASP A 67 0.88 14.12 6.15
C ASP A 67 -0.01 13.64 4.98
N LEU A 68 -0.02 12.33 4.71
CA LEU A 68 -0.85 11.72 3.68
C LEU A 68 -2.34 11.71 4.04
N VAL A 69 -2.68 11.48 5.31
CA VAL A 69 -4.05 11.59 5.83
C VAL A 69 -4.61 12.99 5.59
N GLU A 70 -3.81 14.03 5.86
CA GLU A 70 -4.21 15.42 5.60
C GLU A 70 -4.33 15.74 4.10
N ASP A 71 -3.48 15.16 3.26
CA ASP A 71 -3.61 15.31 1.80
C ASP A 71 -4.94 14.75 1.29
N ILE A 72 -5.33 13.56 1.77
CA ILE A 72 -6.61 12.93 1.40
C ILE A 72 -7.79 13.81 1.83
N GLU A 73 -7.81 14.29 3.08
CA GLU A 73 -8.90 15.16 3.56
C GLU A 73 -8.95 16.50 2.79
N THR A 74 -7.79 17.06 2.46
CA THR A 74 -7.68 18.28 1.66
C THR A 74 -8.24 18.07 0.25
N LEU A 75 -7.89 16.96 -0.41
CA LEU A 75 -8.42 16.61 -1.72
C LEU A 75 -9.94 16.46 -1.69
N LYS A 76 -10.49 15.78 -0.67
CA LYS A 76 -11.94 15.64 -0.49
C LYS A 76 -12.65 17.00 -0.45
N LYS A 77 -12.13 17.92 0.37
CA LYS A 77 -12.68 19.27 0.55
C LYS A 77 -12.59 20.09 -0.75
N ILE A 78 -11.46 20.05 -1.45
CA ILE A 78 -11.27 20.75 -2.73
C ILE A 78 -12.25 20.26 -3.79
N LEU A 79 -12.50 18.95 -3.84
CA LEU A 79 -13.41 18.33 -4.81
C LEU A 79 -14.89 18.44 -4.41
N GLY A 80 -15.19 18.97 -3.22
CA GLY A 80 -16.55 19.24 -2.75
C GLY A 80 -17.32 18.01 -2.28
N PHE A 81 -16.64 16.93 -1.89
CA PHE A 81 -17.30 15.75 -1.33
C PHE A 81 -17.50 15.87 0.19
N ASN A 82 -18.73 15.62 0.66
CA ASN A 82 -18.99 15.51 2.10
C ASN A 82 -18.40 14.21 2.66
N LYS A 83 -18.72 13.11 1.99
CA LYS A 83 -18.18 11.76 2.21
C LYS A 83 -17.79 11.15 0.87
N TRP A 84 -16.88 10.19 0.91
CA TRP A 84 -16.51 9.38 -0.25
C TRP A 84 -16.10 7.96 0.16
N LEU A 85 -16.14 7.05 -0.82
CA LEU A 85 -15.64 5.70 -0.67
C LEU A 85 -14.12 5.72 -0.65
N VAL A 86 -13.52 5.03 0.32
CA VAL A 86 -12.06 4.88 0.42
C VAL A 86 -11.67 3.49 -0.05
N PHE A 87 -10.89 3.43 -1.13
CA PHE A 87 -10.39 2.19 -1.71
C PHE A 87 -8.87 2.12 -1.54
N GLY A 88 -8.35 1.05 -0.95
CA GLY A 88 -6.92 0.91 -0.74
C GLY A 88 -6.49 -0.53 -0.49
N GLY A 89 -5.30 -0.89 -0.99
CA GLY A 89 -4.74 -2.21 -0.71
C GLY A 89 -3.23 -2.20 -0.51
N SER A 90 -2.71 -3.24 0.15
CA SER A 90 -1.34 -3.25 0.68
C SER A 90 -1.16 -2.08 1.65
N TRP A 91 -0.08 -1.30 1.56
CA TRP A 91 0.05 0.01 2.21
C TRP A 91 -1.17 0.92 2.04
N GLY A 92 -1.85 0.86 0.88
CA GLY A 92 -3.08 1.63 0.68
C GLY A 92 -4.18 1.26 1.68
N SER A 93 -4.20 0.01 2.18
CA SER A 93 -5.12 -0.40 3.27
C SER A 93 -4.71 0.20 4.61
N THR A 94 -3.41 0.29 4.90
CA THR A 94 -2.86 0.99 6.07
C THR A 94 -3.29 2.46 6.07
N LEU A 95 -3.04 3.16 4.96
CA LEU A 95 -3.40 4.57 4.82
C LEU A 95 -4.92 4.78 4.86
N SER A 96 -5.70 3.85 4.30
CA SER A 96 -7.16 3.89 4.35
C SER A 96 -7.69 3.75 5.78
N LEU A 97 -7.11 2.85 6.58
CA LEU A 97 -7.44 2.69 8.00
C LEU A 97 -7.09 3.97 8.76
N ALA A 98 -5.85 4.47 8.64
CA ALA A 98 -5.42 5.69 9.31
C ALA A 98 -6.33 6.88 8.98
N TYR A 99 -6.60 7.12 7.69
CA TYR A 99 -7.49 8.20 7.25
C TYR A 99 -8.90 8.06 7.82
N SER A 100 -9.48 6.86 7.75
CA SER A 100 -10.86 6.62 8.20
C SER A 100 -10.99 6.74 9.72
N GLN A 101 -9.94 6.40 10.46
CA GLN A 101 -9.89 6.53 11.93
C GLN A 101 -9.72 7.99 12.37
N THR A 102 -9.00 8.81 11.60
CA THR A 102 -8.88 10.26 11.85
C THR A 102 -10.14 11.02 11.43
N TYR A 103 -10.73 10.66 10.29
CA TYR A 103 -11.86 11.35 9.69
C TYR A 103 -13.05 10.41 9.41
N PRO A 104 -13.65 9.76 10.43
CA PRO A 104 -14.71 8.77 10.21
C PRO A 104 -15.97 9.39 9.56
N SER A 105 -16.23 10.67 9.80
CA SER A 105 -17.34 11.40 9.19
C SER A 105 -17.11 11.75 7.72
N SER A 106 -15.90 11.56 7.19
CA SER A 106 -15.55 11.76 5.78
C SER A 106 -15.69 10.50 4.93
N VAL A 107 -15.94 9.35 5.55
CA VAL A 107 -15.95 8.05 4.84
C VAL A 107 -17.37 7.53 4.74
N SER A 108 -17.77 7.13 3.54
CA SER A 108 -19.05 6.46 3.29
C SER A 108 -18.91 4.95 3.43
N GLU A 109 -17.95 4.36 2.70
CA GLU A 109 -17.64 2.93 2.70
C GLU A 109 -16.14 2.70 2.51
N MET A 110 -15.66 1.50 2.82
CA MET A 110 -14.27 1.09 2.59
C MET A 110 -14.18 -0.21 1.78
N VAL A 111 -13.26 -0.23 0.82
CA VAL A 111 -12.87 -1.45 0.10
C VAL A 111 -11.37 -1.65 0.29
N LEU A 112 -11.03 -2.66 1.10
CA LEU A 112 -9.65 -2.95 1.52
C LEU A 112 -9.14 -4.24 0.88
N ARG A 113 -7.84 -4.31 0.56
CA ARG A 113 -7.21 -5.53 0.02
C ARG A 113 -5.80 -5.75 0.52
N GLY A 114 -5.39 -6.99 0.76
CA GLY A 114 -3.98 -7.27 1.11
C GLY A 114 -3.60 -6.52 2.38
N ILE A 115 -4.29 -6.84 3.47
CA ILE A 115 -4.28 -6.03 4.68
C ILE A 115 -2.87 -5.98 5.26
N PHE A 116 -2.40 -4.75 5.46
CA PHE A 116 -1.09 -4.48 6.04
C PHE A 116 -1.22 -3.50 7.20
N MET A 117 -0.56 -3.79 8.32
CA MET A 117 -0.66 -2.98 9.54
C MET A 117 0.68 -2.51 10.09
N LEU A 118 1.78 -2.68 9.33
CA LEU A 118 3.14 -2.24 9.71
C LEU A 118 3.68 -2.83 11.01
N ARG A 119 3.13 -3.96 11.46
CA ARG A 119 3.61 -4.59 12.68
C ARG A 119 4.96 -5.23 12.43
N LYS A 120 5.81 -5.28 13.45
CA LYS A 120 7.16 -5.84 13.37
C LYS A 120 7.11 -7.26 12.82
N LYS A 121 6.15 -8.09 13.24
CA LYS A 121 5.99 -9.46 12.72
C LYS A 121 5.72 -9.53 11.20
N GLU A 122 5.06 -8.51 10.63
CA GLU A 122 4.77 -8.41 9.20
C GLU A 122 6.00 -7.91 8.44
N LEU A 123 6.70 -6.92 8.99
CA LEU A 123 7.95 -6.40 8.42
C LEU A 123 9.06 -7.46 8.46
N ASP A 124 9.25 -8.14 9.58
CA ASP A 124 10.22 -9.22 9.73
C ASP A 124 9.93 -10.36 8.75
N TRP A 125 8.65 -10.74 8.61
CA TRP A 125 8.23 -11.79 7.68
C TRP A 125 8.69 -11.53 6.24
N PHE A 126 8.58 -10.29 5.78
CA PHE A 126 8.85 -9.95 4.38
C PHE A 126 10.28 -9.43 4.13
N TYR A 127 10.88 -8.77 5.13
CA TYR A 127 12.16 -8.08 4.99
C TYR A 127 13.30 -8.66 5.85
N GLN A 128 13.06 -9.72 6.62
CA GLN A 128 14.12 -10.39 7.40
C GLN A 128 14.13 -11.90 7.20
N GLU A 129 13.04 -12.58 7.55
CA GLU A 129 12.91 -14.03 7.39
C GLU A 129 11.44 -14.45 7.39
N GLY A 130 11.05 -15.24 6.39
CA GLY A 130 9.66 -15.69 6.23
C GLY A 130 9.38 -15.97 4.77
N ALA A 131 8.98 -14.93 4.03
CA ALA A 131 8.82 -14.97 2.58
C ALA A 131 10.09 -15.43 1.84
N SER A 132 11.26 -15.15 2.41
CA SER A 132 12.57 -15.62 1.94
C SER A 132 12.66 -17.13 1.75
N ASN A 133 11.96 -17.93 2.57
CA ASN A 133 11.94 -19.39 2.47
C ASN A 133 11.09 -19.91 1.31
N ILE A 134 10.24 -19.06 0.72
CA ILE A 134 9.37 -19.40 -0.40
C ILE A 134 10.03 -19.00 -1.74
N PHE A 135 10.79 -17.90 -1.75
CA PHE A 135 11.45 -17.36 -2.94
C PHE A 135 12.96 -17.16 -2.73
N PRO A 136 13.73 -18.23 -2.45
CA PRO A 136 15.15 -18.14 -2.11
C PRO A 136 15.99 -17.49 -3.22
N GLU A 137 15.67 -17.74 -4.49
CA GLU A 137 16.38 -17.18 -5.65
C GLU A 137 16.19 -15.67 -5.81
N ALA A 138 15.00 -15.16 -5.49
CA ALA A 138 14.74 -13.72 -5.48
C ALA A 138 15.33 -13.08 -4.21
N TRP A 139 15.33 -13.81 -3.09
CA TRP A 139 15.92 -13.37 -1.83
C TRP A 139 17.43 -13.21 -1.93
N GLU A 140 18.14 -14.11 -2.62
CA GLU A 140 19.58 -13.96 -2.89
C GLU A 140 19.88 -12.61 -3.55
N LYS A 141 19.06 -12.18 -4.53
CA LYS A 141 19.18 -10.87 -5.18
C LYS A 141 18.88 -9.70 -4.26
N PHE A 142 17.94 -9.86 -3.34
CA PHE A 142 17.68 -8.88 -2.28
C PHE A 142 18.86 -8.74 -1.31
N LEU A 143 19.68 -9.78 -1.13
CA LEU A 143 20.82 -9.72 -0.21
C LEU A 143 22.11 -9.16 -0.85
N GLU A 144 22.22 -9.15 -2.18
CA GLU A 144 23.44 -8.73 -2.91
C GLU A 144 23.99 -7.35 -2.51
N PRO A 145 23.17 -6.30 -2.28
CA PRO A 145 23.69 -4.98 -1.88
C PRO A 145 24.21 -4.89 -0.44
N ILE A 146 23.96 -5.92 0.38
CA ILE A 146 24.21 -5.94 1.83
C ILE A 146 25.32 -6.94 2.16
N ASP A 147 26.36 -6.44 2.83
CA ASP A 147 27.48 -7.24 3.31
C ASP A 147 26.99 -8.29 4.32
N GLU A 148 27.56 -9.50 4.29
CA GLU A 148 27.09 -10.64 5.11
C GLU A 148 27.00 -10.34 6.61
N ASN A 149 27.92 -9.53 7.14
CA ASN A 149 27.96 -9.13 8.55
C ASN A 149 26.94 -8.04 8.94
N GLN A 150 26.11 -7.57 8.00
CA GLN A 150 25.07 -6.56 8.22
C GLN A 150 23.65 -7.11 7.95
N ARG A 151 23.50 -8.42 7.75
CA ARG A 151 22.23 -9.06 7.37
C ARG A 151 21.33 -9.42 8.56
N ASP A 152 21.72 -9.07 9.78
CA ASP A 152 20.95 -9.25 11.00
C ASP A 152 19.76 -8.28 11.14
N ASP A 153 19.86 -7.11 10.50
CA ASP A 153 18.76 -6.14 10.35
C ASP A 153 18.83 -5.51 8.95
N LEU A 154 18.17 -6.17 7.99
CA LEU A 154 18.22 -5.80 6.58
C LEU A 154 17.56 -4.44 6.33
N MET A 155 16.44 -4.13 6.99
CA MET A 155 15.78 -2.83 6.82
C MET A 155 16.69 -1.68 7.24
N SER A 156 17.39 -1.81 8.38
CA SER A 156 18.36 -0.81 8.82
C SER A 156 19.60 -0.76 7.93
N ALA A 157 20.08 -1.89 7.40
CA ALA A 157 21.22 -1.94 6.49
C ALA A 157 20.91 -1.21 5.17
N TYR A 158 19.75 -1.46 4.57
CA TYR A 158 19.24 -0.72 3.42
C TYR A 158 19.08 0.77 3.74
N HIS A 159 18.53 1.11 4.91
CA HIS A 159 18.36 2.51 5.32
C HIS A 159 19.68 3.28 5.40
N LYS A 160 20.75 2.65 5.88
CA LYS A 160 22.10 3.25 5.90
C LYS A 160 22.60 3.56 4.49
N ILE A 161 22.38 2.67 3.52
CA ILE A 161 22.74 2.89 2.11
C ILE A 161 21.94 4.08 1.55
N PHE A 162 20.63 4.10 1.80
CA PHE A 162 19.73 5.15 1.31
C PHE A 162 20.04 6.55 1.88
N LYS A 163 20.64 6.62 3.07
CA LYS A 163 21.13 7.87 3.68
C LYS A 163 22.53 8.30 3.25
N SER A 164 23.24 7.47 2.48
CA SER A 164 24.58 7.80 2.01
C SER A 164 24.57 8.69 0.76
N ASP A 165 25.70 9.36 0.52
CA ASP A 165 25.93 10.18 -0.68
C ASP A 165 26.36 9.34 -1.91
N ASN A 166 26.43 8.01 -1.78
CA ASN A 166 26.80 7.12 -2.89
C ASN A 166 25.55 6.79 -3.73
N GLU A 167 25.31 7.59 -4.77
CA GLU A 167 24.15 7.44 -5.66
C GLU A 167 24.12 6.12 -6.42
N GLU A 168 25.27 5.56 -6.79
CA GLU A 168 25.35 4.27 -7.48
C GLU A 168 24.90 3.13 -6.55
N LYS A 169 25.43 3.09 -5.32
CA LYS A 169 25.04 2.09 -4.31
C LYS A 169 23.57 2.25 -3.91
N LYS A 170 23.08 3.49 -3.80
CA LYS A 170 21.68 3.80 -3.51
C LYS A 170 20.76 3.26 -4.59
N LEU A 171 21.08 3.48 -5.86
CA LEU A 171 20.27 2.98 -6.97
C LEU A 171 20.29 1.45 -7.06
N ALA A 172 21.45 0.83 -6.90
CA ALA A 172 21.56 -0.64 -6.90
C ALA A 172 20.73 -1.28 -5.77
N ALA A 173 20.81 -0.72 -4.56
CA ALA A 173 19.99 -1.14 -3.43
C ALA A 173 18.49 -0.90 -3.68
N ALA A 174 18.12 0.23 -4.27
CA ALA A 174 16.73 0.54 -4.57
C ALA A 174 16.11 -0.45 -5.58
N ILE A 175 16.88 -0.85 -6.60
CA ILE A 175 16.47 -1.86 -7.58
C ILE A 175 16.31 -3.23 -6.91
N ALA A 176 17.27 -3.66 -6.10
CA ALA A 176 17.20 -4.94 -5.39
C ALA A 176 15.98 -5.01 -4.45
N TRP A 177 15.75 -3.95 -3.68
CA TRP A 177 14.59 -3.82 -2.80
C TRP A 177 13.27 -3.89 -3.58
N SER A 178 13.13 -3.07 -4.63
CA SER A 178 11.88 -3.01 -5.39
C SER A 178 11.61 -4.32 -6.16
N ARG A 179 12.67 -4.93 -6.73
CA ARG A 179 12.55 -6.19 -7.46
C ARG A 179 12.11 -7.34 -6.56
N TRP A 180 12.52 -7.35 -5.29
CA TRP A 180 12.07 -8.35 -4.31
C TRP A 180 10.53 -8.36 -4.18
N GLU A 181 9.91 -7.20 -3.99
CA GLU A 181 8.44 -7.11 -3.92
C GLU A 181 7.77 -7.45 -5.25
N GLY A 182 8.31 -6.95 -6.37
CA GLY A 182 7.79 -7.26 -7.70
C GLY A 182 7.82 -8.76 -8.02
N SER A 183 8.81 -9.49 -7.52
CA SER A 183 8.98 -10.93 -7.76
C SER A 183 8.01 -11.80 -6.95
N THR A 184 7.45 -11.27 -5.86
CA THR A 184 6.65 -12.03 -4.88
C THR A 184 5.19 -11.57 -4.80
N SER A 185 4.82 -10.54 -5.55
CA SER A 185 3.48 -9.92 -5.52
C SER A 185 2.37 -10.72 -6.23
N SER A 186 2.71 -11.74 -7.03
CA SER A 186 1.73 -12.60 -7.72
C SER A 186 1.87 -14.04 -7.24
N LEU A 187 0.78 -14.83 -7.24
CA LEU A 187 0.81 -16.24 -6.86
C LEU A 187 1.73 -17.06 -7.77
N SER A 188 1.62 -16.83 -9.07
CA SER A 188 2.56 -17.35 -10.05
C SER A 188 3.61 -16.29 -10.36
N TYR A 189 4.87 -16.71 -10.43
CA TYR A 189 5.97 -15.83 -10.78
C TYR A 189 5.67 -15.06 -12.07
N ASN A 190 5.83 -13.74 -12.01
CA ASN A 190 5.55 -12.83 -13.11
C ASN A 190 6.81 -12.00 -13.42
N PRO A 191 7.61 -12.38 -14.44
CA PRO A 191 8.85 -11.69 -14.75
C PRO A 191 8.61 -10.23 -15.18
N ASP A 192 7.52 -9.95 -15.91
CA ASP A 192 7.19 -8.60 -16.34
C ASP A 192 6.91 -7.67 -15.14
N MET A 193 6.30 -8.22 -14.08
CA MET A 193 6.09 -7.49 -12.83
C MET A 193 7.43 -7.19 -12.13
N ALA A 194 8.28 -8.19 -11.95
CA ALA A 194 9.62 -8.01 -11.37
C ALA A 194 10.47 -6.99 -12.13
N ASP A 195 10.42 -7.03 -13.47
CA ASP A 195 11.15 -6.11 -14.34
C ASP A 195 10.58 -4.69 -14.27
N SER A 196 9.25 -4.53 -14.18
CA SER A 196 8.63 -3.21 -14.01
C SER A 196 9.05 -2.53 -12.70
N PHE A 197 9.20 -3.30 -11.61
CA PHE A 197 9.71 -2.82 -10.33
C PHE A 197 11.21 -2.52 -10.35
N SER A 198 11.93 -3.03 -11.34
CA SER A 198 13.37 -2.77 -11.53
C SER A 198 13.65 -1.49 -12.33
N ASN A 199 12.62 -0.77 -12.79
CA ASN A 199 12.81 0.51 -13.48
C ASN A 199 13.49 1.53 -12.54
N PRO A 200 14.66 2.10 -12.90
CA PRO A 200 15.45 2.94 -12.00
C PRO A 200 14.71 4.14 -11.38
N HIS A 201 13.86 4.81 -12.17
CA HIS A 201 13.11 5.97 -11.68
C HIS A 201 12.05 5.55 -10.66
N PHE A 202 11.28 4.48 -10.95
CA PHE A 202 10.32 3.92 -10.02
C PHE A 202 11.01 3.37 -8.76
N ALA A 203 12.00 2.51 -8.95
CA ALA A 203 12.67 1.79 -7.86
C ALA A 203 13.27 2.73 -6.82
N LEU A 204 13.86 3.84 -7.27
CA LEU A 204 14.45 4.82 -6.37
C LEU A 204 13.41 5.45 -5.44
N ALA A 205 12.30 5.99 -5.97
CA ALA A 205 11.27 6.57 -5.10
C ALA A 205 10.57 5.50 -4.25
N PHE A 206 10.27 4.35 -4.85
CA PHE A 206 9.63 3.23 -4.17
C PHE A 206 10.43 2.81 -2.94
N ALA A 207 11.67 2.33 -3.13
CA ALA A 207 12.48 1.81 -2.04
C ALA A 207 12.84 2.86 -0.97
N LEU A 208 13.12 4.11 -1.38
CA LEU A 208 13.41 5.19 -0.42
C LEU A 208 12.22 5.48 0.49
N ILE A 209 11.02 5.58 -0.09
CA ILE A 209 9.80 5.90 0.64
C ILE A 209 9.37 4.69 1.47
N GLU A 210 9.34 3.49 0.91
CA GLU A 210 8.96 2.27 1.62
C GLU A 210 9.82 2.05 2.88
N ASN A 211 11.14 2.04 2.69
CA ASN A 211 12.08 1.89 3.78
C ASN A 211 11.93 3.03 4.81
N HIS A 212 11.72 4.27 4.37
CA HIS A 212 11.48 5.41 5.26
C HIS A 212 10.27 5.19 6.18
N TYR A 213 9.16 4.68 5.66
CA TYR A 213 7.99 4.40 6.49
C TYR A 213 8.26 3.23 7.44
N PHE A 214 8.94 2.18 6.99
CA PHE A 214 9.15 0.98 7.79
C PHE A 214 10.09 1.20 8.96
N VAL A 215 11.23 1.86 8.75
CA VAL A 215 12.17 2.18 9.84
C VAL A 215 11.57 3.15 10.87
N ASN A 216 10.58 3.95 10.45
CA ASN A 216 9.82 4.84 11.33
C ASN A 216 8.50 4.22 11.82
N LYS A 217 8.28 2.91 11.63
CA LYS A 217 7.09 2.17 12.11
C LYS A 217 5.77 2.80 11.65
N GLY A 218 5.74 3.30 10.42
CA GLY A 218 4.58 3.98 9.86
C GLY A 218 4.21 5.28 10.54
N PHE A 219 5.09 5.86 11.38
CA PHE A 219 4.78 7.03 12.21
C PHE A 219 3.57 6.83 13.14
N LEU A 220 3.26 5.57 13.44
CA LEU A 220 2.23 5.20 14.40
C LEU A 220 2.78 5.34 15.83
N GLU A 221 1.91 5.70 16.76
CA GLU A 221 2.25 5.85 18.19
C GLU A 221 2.65 4.51 18.81
N HIS A 222 1.99 3.43 18.39
CA HIS A 222 2.29 2.07 18.81
C HIS A 222 1.91 1.04 17.73
N GLU A 223 2.51 -0.14 17.83
CA GLU A 223 2.46 -1.19 16.80
C GLU A 223 1.03 -1.64 16.43
N ASN A 224 0.12 -1.71 17.42
CA ASN A 224 -1.25 -2.16 17.22
C ASN A 224 -2.28 -1.03 17.05
N GLN A 225 -1.85 0.22 16.83
CA GLN A 225 -2.74 1.39 16.79
C GLN A 225 -3.93 1.20 15.84
N LEU A 226 -3.70 0.64 14.64
CA LEU A 226 -4.76 0.49 13.63
C LEU A 226 -5.80 -0.58 13.99
N ILE A 227 -5.51 -1.51 14.91
CA ILE A 227 -6.47 -2.51 15.41
C ILE A 227 -7.06 -2.09 16.75
N GLU A 228 -6.22 -1.93 17.77
CA GLU A 228 -6.67 -1.91 19.17
C GLU A 228 -7.46 -0.65 19.52
N SER A 229 -7.02 0.51 19.03
CA SER A 229 -7.65 1.80 19.32
C SER A 229 -8.45 2.35 18.14
N GLY A 230 -8.12 1.94 16.92
CA GLY A 230 -8.71 2.50 15.72
C GLY A 230 -10.05 1.90 15.29
N ILE A 231 -10.30 0.61 15.55
CA ILE A 231 -11.44 -0.07 14.93
C ILE A 231 -12.78 0.45 15.44
N ASP A 232 -12.95 0.61 16.75
CA ASP A 232 -14.23 1.07 17.33
C ASP A 232 -14.71 2.43 16.77
N ILE A 233 -13.79 3.29 16.32
CA ILE A 233 -14.08 4.58 15.69
C ILE A 233 -14.80 4.41 14.34
N ILE A 234 -14.47 3.34 13.61
CA ILE A 234 -14.90 3.11 12.23
C ILE A 234 -15.83 1.90 12.08
N ARG A 235 -16.23 1.24 13.18
CA ARG A 235 -17.03 0.00 13.12
C ARG A 235 -18.34 0.13 12.34
N ASN A 236 -18.93 1.31 12.36
CA ASN A 236 -20.16 1.62 11.66
C ASN A 236 -19.99 1.90 10.16
N ILE A 237 -18.76 1.98 9.65
CA ILE A 237 -18.48 2.20 8.22
C ILE A 237 -18.57 0.86 7.48
N PRO A 238 -19.50 0.70 6.52
CA PRO A 238 -19.58 -0.49 5.69
C PRO A 238 -18.24 -0.79 5.02
N THR A 239 -17.69 -1.98 5.26
CA THR A 239 -16.35 -2.33 4.82
C THR A 239 -16.29 -3.72 4.21
N THR A 240 -15.68 -3.84 3.04
CA THR A 240 -15.32 -5.13 2.43
C THR A 240 -13.81 -5.30 2.42
N ILE A 241 -13.32 -6.42 2.96
CA ILE A 241 -11.90 -6.80 2.98
C ILE A 241 -11.72 -7.98 2.04
N VAL A 242 -10.84 -7.85 1.03
CA VAL A 242 -10.48 -8.93 0.10
C VAL A 242 -9.05 -9.35 0.35
N GLN A 243 -8.80 -10.63 0.65
CA GLN A 243 -7.46 -11.13 0.95
C GLN A 243 -7.13 -12.38 0.14
N GLY A 244 -5.94 -12.40 -0.48
CA GLY A 244 -5.40 -13.62 -1.09
C GLY A 244 -5.00 -14.63 -0.02
N ARG A 245 -5.39 -15.90 -0.18
CA ARG A 245 -4.99 -16.98 0.74
C ARG A 245 -3.48 -17.15 0.81
N TYR A 246 -2.81 -16.97 -0.31
CA TYR A 246 -1.37 -17.14 -0.48
C TYR A 246 -0.67 -15.78 -0.68
N ASP A 247 -1.21 -14.74 -0.08
CA ASP A 247 -0.55 -13.44 -0.03
C ASP A 247 0.73 -13.56 0.82
N ILE A 248 1.89 -13.60 0.13
CA ILE A 248 3.21 -13.71 0.76
C ILE A 248 3.76 -12.34 1.16
N VAL A 249 3.25 -11.24 0.59
CA VAL A 249 3.71 -9.88 0.92
C VAL A 249 3.05 -9.41 2.22
N CYS A 250 1.73 -9.60 2.32
CA CYS A 250 0.92 -9.28 3.49
C CYS A 250 0.17 -10.54 3.94
N PRO A 251 0.73 -11.34 4.88
CA PRO A 251 0.17 -12.62 5.27
C PRO A 251 -1.32 -12.56 5.65
N MET A 252 -2.10 -13.55 5.20
CA MET A 252 -3.53 -13.72 5.48
C MET A 252 -3.88 -13.59 6.98
N THR A 253 -2.95 -13.93 7.87
CA THR A 253 -3.09 -13.77 9.33
C THR A 253 -3.47 -12.34 9.72
N THR A 254 -2.93 -11.31 9.08
CA THR A 254 -3.28 -9.91 9.39
C THR A 254 -4.74 -9.61 9.06
N ALA A 255 -5.23 -10.00 7.88
CA ALA A 255 -6.64 -9.80 7.52
C ALA A 255 -7.59 -10.62 8.43
N TRP A 256 -7.15 -11.81 8.85
CA TRP A 256 -7.91 -12.64 9.79
C TRP A 256 -8.03 -11.97 11.16
N GLU A 257 -6.92 -11.47 11.72
CA GLU A 257 -6.90 -10.73 12.98
C GLU A 257 -7.74 -9.45 12.91
N LEU A 258 -7.68 -8.71 11.80
CA LEU A 258 -8.55 -7.56 11.56
C LEU A 258 -10.02 -7.95 11.62
N SER A 259 -10.43 -8.99 10.90
CA SER A 259 -11.83 -9.44 10.88
C SER A 259 -12.35 -9.90 12.25
N LYS A 260 -11.47 -10.40 13.13
CA LYS A 260 -11.84 -10.78 14.50
C LYS A 260 -12.11 -9.56 15.38
N ASN A 261 -11.42 -8.45 15.13
CA ASN A 261 -11.61 -7.19 15.85
C ASN A 261 -12.68 -6.28 15.21
N TRP A 262 -13.00 -6.52 13.93
CA TRP A 262 -14.00 -5.76 13.17
C TRP A 262 -15.08 -6.69 12.59
N PRO A 263 -15.98 -7.25 13.42
CA PRO A 263 -16.97 -8.24 12.98
C PRO A 263 -18.00 -7.69 12.00
N GLU A 264 -18.20 -6.37 11.93
CA GLU A 264 -19.06 -5.70 10.95
C GLU A 264 -18.46 -5.68 9.54
N ALA A 265 -17.13 -5.77 9.41
CA ALA A 265 -16.47 -5.81 8.11
C ALA A 265 -16.60 -7.19 7.46
N LYS A 266 -16.92 -7.21 6.16
CA LYS A 266 -17.03 -8.44 5.39
C LYS A 266 -15.66 -8.88 4.90
N LEU A 267 -15.10 -9.92 5.51
CA LEU A 267 -13.90 -10.59 4.99
C LEU A 267 -14.25 -11.58 3.87
N ILE A 268 -13.60 -11.42 2.72
CA ILE A 268 -13.64 -12.31 1.56
C ILE A 268 -12.23 -12.84 1.32
N VAL A 269 -12.07 -14.16 1.40
CA VAL A 269 -10.79 -14.81 1.10
C VAL A 269 -10.81 -15.37 -0.30
N ALA A 270 -9.88 -14.91 -1.15
CA ALA A 270 -9.63 -15.47 -2.47
C ALA A 270 -8.74 -16.73 -2.33
N PRO A 271 -9.30 -17.94 -2.50
CA PRO A 271 -8.66 -19.17 -2.07
C PRO A 271 -7.40 -19.54 -2.85
N SER A 272 -7.25 -19.06 -4.09
CA SER A 272 -6.13 -19.39 -4.99
C SER A 272 -5.47 -18.12 -5.55
N SER A 273 -5.27 -17.12 -4.70
CA SER A 273 -4.71 -15.81 -5.11
C SER A 273 -3.58 -15.37 -4.19
N GLY A 274 -2.61 -14.66 -4.78
CA GLY A 274 -1.48 -14.01 -4.10
C GLY A 274 -1.80 -12.60 -3.63
N HIS A 275 -0.82 -11.70 -3.70
CA HIS A 275 -0.95 -10.34 -3.15
C HIS A 275 -1.70 -9.37 -4.08
N THR A 276 -1.30 -9.29 -5.34
CA THR A 276 -1.70 -8.22 -6.26
C THR A 276 -3.22 -8.12 -6.45
N ALA A 277 -3.72 -6.88 -6.58
CA ALA A 277 -5.13 -6.63 -6.88
C ALA A 277 -5.58 -7.26 -8.22
N PHE A 278 -4.63 -7.58 -9.08
CA PHE A 278 -4.85 -8.10 -10.43
C PHE A 278 -4.85 -9.63 -10.52
N GLU A 279 -4.82 -10.34 -9.39
CA GLU A 279 -5.21 -11.75 -9.36
C GLU A 279 -6.68 -11.88 -9.78
N LYS A 280 -7.01 -12.93 -10.53
CA LYS A 280 -8.34 -13.08 -11.15
C LYS A 280 -9.47 -13.03 -10.11
N GLU A 281 -9.33 -13.76 -9.00
CA GLU A 281 -10.35 -13.80 -7.95
C GLU A 281 -10.41 -12.48 -7.19
N ILE A 282 -9.25 -11.90 -6.83
CA ILE A 282 -9.19 -10.61 -6.14
C ILE A 282 -9.83 -9.50 -6.99
N THR A 283 -9.50 -9.42 -8.29
CA THR A 283 -10.12 -8.48 -9.22
C THR A 283 -11.63 -8.65 -9.27
N SER A 284 -12.13 -9.88 -9.36
CA SER A 284 -13.56 -10.18 -9.35
C SER A 284 -14.23 -9.66 -8.08
N GLU A 285 -13.66 -9.94 -6.91
CA GLU A 285 -14.25 -9.53 -5.64
C GLU A 285 -14.17 -8.03 -5.40
N LEU A 286 -13.11 -7.36 -5.84
CA LEU A 286 -13.00 -5.89 -5.79
C LEU A 286 -14.07 -5.22 -6.66
N ILE A 287 -14.31 -5.71 -7.89
CA ILE A 287 -15.37 -5.19 -8.78
C ILE A 287 -16.76 -5.45 -8.18
N LYS A 288 -16.98 -6.62 -7.56
CA LYS A 288 -18.25 -6.90 -6.88
C LYS A 288 -18.47 -5.97 -5.69
N ALA A 289 -17.43 -5.69 -4.91
CA ALA A 289 -17.50 -4.82 -3.75
C ALA A 289 -17.87 -3.38 -4.14
N THR A 290 -17.14 -2.80 -5.11
CA THR A 290 -17.44 -1.44 -5.61
C THR A 290 -18.81 -1.37 -6.26
N ASN A 291 -19.23 -2.35 -7.06
CA ASN A 291 -20.58 -2.37 -7.62
C ASN A 291 -21.68 -2.53 -6.54
N GLY A 292 -21.38 -3.18 -5.42
CA GLY A 292 -22.30 -3.36 -4.31
C GLY A 292 -22.55 -2.10 -3.47
N TYR A 293 -21.64 -1.12 -3.54
CA TYR A 293 -21.77 0.18 -2.88
C TYR A 293 -22.25 1.30 -3.83
N ALA A 294 -22.56 0.97 -5.09
CA ALA A 294 -22.92 1.91 -6.15
C ALA A 294 -24.43 2.14 -6.33
#